data_AF-A0A3G4VBI7-F1
#
_entry.id   AF-A0A3G4VBI7-F1
#
_cell.length_a   1.000
_cell.length_b   1.000
_cell.length_c   1.000
_cell.angle_alpha   90.00
_cell.angle_beta   90.00
_cell.angle_gamma   90.00
#
_symmetry.space_group_name_H-M   'P 1'
#
loop_
_entity.id
_entity.type
_entity.pdbx_description
1 polymer ?
#
loop_
_entity_poly.entity_id
_entity_poly.type
_entity_poly.pdbx_seq_one_letter_code
_entity_poly.pdbx_strand_id
1 'polypeptide(L)'
;MTEWNKKVVDFKSNAMSLLSYTLPIKVISGFMLTAIGSASVLGLLSEFAVYKYAISSGFRVPVEGIPYLKPTVTLLSLIAILVAFVGFVATYSFAKFSAVFISAPDKFISLILSHFNIKPSSLSKSILFRDMRESSTLKAVFISGFSSFLVTYLVFSSLANDFLGNGLVSTNITLSQVTFFDNPIFDMVVLFSLVFVIYFSAFRPAWIKYTAFTSALLSIVLVLVFMFNTRMYGEFLNITGFGGGRPVILFNDNDEIEASGKMLIQSNDYYIIVDDKYDVTEYPVNGVSKVRYKQEKYIWF
;
A
#
# COMPACT_ATOMS: atom_id res chain seq x y z
N MET A 1 -47.38 -36.08 -9.13
CA MET A 1 -46.27 -35.61 -8.27
C MET A 1 -46.89 -34.89 -7.08
N THR A 2 -46.58 -35.31 -5.86
CA THR A 2 -47.10 -34.73 -4.63
C THR A 2 -46.47 -33.36 -4.35
N GLU A 3 -47.22 -32.47 -3.71
CA GLU A 3 -46.79 -31.11 -3.33
C GLU A 3 -45.43 -31.10 -2.60
N TRP A 4 -45.17 -32.16 -1.84
CA TRP A 4 -43.93 -32.37 -1.11
C TRP A 4 -42.69 -32.46 -2.01
N ASN A 5 -42.78 -33.16 -3.15
CA ASN A 5 -41.67 -33.25 -4.10
C ASN A 5 -41.34 -31.89 -4.73
N LYS A 6 -42.33 -31.02 -4.91
CA LYS A 6 -42.10 -29.66 -5.42
C LYS A 6 -41.30 -28.82 -4.41
N LYS A 7 -41.68 -28.86 -3.12
CA LYS A 7 -40.96 -28.14 -2.04
C LYS A 7 -39.51 -28.61 -1.89
N VAL A 8 -39.25 -29.92 -2.03
CA VAL A 8 -37.89 -30.47 -1.93
C VAL A 8 -37.01 -30.04 -3.11
N VAL A 9 -37.56 -29.99 -4.33
CA VAL A 9 -36.84 -29.53 -5.52
C VAL A 9 -36.56 -28.02 -5.43
N ASP A 10 -37.53 -27.22 -5.01
CA ASP A 10 -37.36 -25.78 -4.83
C ASP A 10 -36.34 -25.46 -3.73
N PHE A 11 -36.38 -26.18 -2.60
CA PHE A 11 -35.39 -26.05 -1.54
C PHE A 11 -33.99 -26.43 -2.02
N LYS A 12 -33.85 -27.54 -2.76
CA LYS A 12 -32.56 -27.97 -3.31
C LYS A 12 -32.00 -26.96 -4.32
N SER A 13 -32.84 -26.36 -5.17
CA SER A 13 -32.40 -25.36 -6.15
C SER A 13 -31.99 -24.04 -5.47
N ASN A 14 -32.74 -23.61 -4.45
CA ASN A 14 -32.40 -22.42 -3.66
C ASN A 14 -31.16 -22.63 -2.79
N ALA A 15 -30.99 -23.82 -2.22
CA ALA A 15 -29.78 -24.21 -1.50
C ALA A 15 -28.55 -24.31 -2.43
N MET A 16 -28.71 -24.83 -3.66
CA MET A 16 -27.65 -24.85 -4.68
C MET A 16 -27.28 -23.44 -5.17
N SER A 17 -28.28 -22.56 -5.32
CA SER A 17 -28.07 -21.15 -5.64
C SER A 17 -27.31 -20.43 -4.53
N LEU A 18 -27.68 -20.63 -3.26
CA LEU A 18 -26.93 -20.14 -2.10
C LEU A 18 -25.53 -20.74 -2.00
N LEU A 19 -25.36 -22.03 -2.32
CA LEU A 19 -24.06 -22.69 -2.39
C LEU A 19 -23.18 -22.10 -3.50
N SER A 20 -23.75 -21.60 -4.60
CA SER A 20 -22.99 -20.93 -5.66
C SER A 20 -22.36 -19.61 -5.22
N TYR A 21 -22.97 -18.92 -4.23
CA TYR A 21 -22.41 -17.74 -3.57
C TYR A 21 -21.34 -18.08 -2.51
N THR A 22 -21.08 -19.36 -2.22
CA THR A 22 -20.12 -19.73 -1.17
C THR A 22 -18.68 -19.41 -1.56
N LEU A 23 -18.31 -19.39 -2.83
CA LEU A 23 -16.92 -19.15 -3.22
C LEU A 23 -16.51 -17.68 -2.97
N PRO A 24 -17.28 -16.66 -3.40
CA PRO A 24 -17.02 -15.27 -3.00
C PRO A 24 -17.03 -15.06 -1.48
N ILE A 25 -18.02 -15.63 -0.77
CA ILE A 25 -18.13 -15.48 0.69
C ILE A 25 -16.94 -16.13 1.41
N LYS A 26 -16.48 -17.31 0.96
CA LYS A 26 -15.30 -18.00 1.51
C LYS A 26 -14.01 -17.19 1.26
N VAL A 27 -13.89 -16.57 0.09
CA VAL A 27 -12.73 -15.72 -0.22
C VAL A 27 -12.73 -14.47 0.66
N ILE A 28 -13.87 -13.79 0.79
CA ILE A 28 -13.99 -12.57 1.63
C ILE A 28 -13.72 -12.91 3.10
N SER A 29 -14.36 -13.95 3.64
CA SER A 29 -14.18 -14.36 5.04
C SER A 29 -12.75 -14.83 5.31
N GLY A 30 -12.15 -15.63 4.41
CA GLY A 30 -10.75 -16.03 4.51
C GLY A 30 -9.80 -14.83 4.49
N PHE A 31 -10.09 -13.83 3.65
CA PHE A 31 -9.30 -12.60 3.59
C PHE A 31 -9.43 -11.76 4.87
N MET A 32 -10.64 -11.61 5.43
CA MET A 32 -10.84 -10.88 6.69
C MET A 32 -10.14 -11.58 7.87
N LEU A 33 -10.27 -12.90 7.98
CA LEU A 33 -9.57 -13.67 9.03
C LEU A 33 -8.05 -13.55 8.89
N THR A 34 -7.54 -13.64 7.66
CA THR A 34 -6.11 -13.44 7.39
C THR A 34 -5.68 -12.01 7.74
N ALA A 35 -6.49 -11.00 7.38
CA ALA A 35 -6.20 -9.60 7.70
C ALA A 35 -6.09 -9.38 9.21
N ILE A 36 -7.06 -9.86 9.98
CA ILE A 36 -7.07 -9.77 11.45
C ILE A 36 -5.86 -10.50 12.06
N GLY A 37 -5.60 -11.73 11.61
CA GLY A 37 -4.45 -12.51 12.05
C GLY A 37 -3.12 -11.81 11.74
N SER A 38 -2.96 -11.32 10.51
CA SER A 38 -1.74 -10.65 10.06
C SER A 38 -1.51 -9.30 10.73
N ALA A 39 -2.57 -8.53 11.01
CA ALA A 39 -2.47 -7.26 11.74
C ALA A 39 -1.99 -7.50 13.19
N SER A 40 -2.42 -8.61 13.80
CA SER A 40 -1.94 -9.04 15.12
C SER A 40 -0.45 -9.42 15.10
N VAL A 41 -0.03 -10.17 14.07
CA VAL A 41 1.40 -10.52 13.88
C VAL A 41 2.25 -9.28 13.63
N LEU A 42 1.77 -8.33 12.81
CA LEU A 42 2.47 -7.06 12.57
C LEU A 42 2.55 -6.21 13.84
N GLY A 43 1.50 -6.19 14.67
CA GLY A 43 1.53 -5.52 15.97
C GLY A 43 2.54 -6.11 16.95
N LEU A 44 2.79 -7.42 16.88
CA LEU A 44 3.86 -8.07 17.65
C LEU A 44 5.25 -7.77 17.05
N LEU A 45 5.38 -7.82 15.72
CA LEU A 45 6.65 -7.54 15.05
C LEU A 45 7.08 -6.06 15.22
N SER A 46 6.14 -5.13 15.34
CA SER A 46 6.46 -3.73 15.60
C SER A 46 7.06 -3.52 17.00
N GLU A 47 6.73 -4.32 18.00
CA GLU A 47 7.42 -4.29 19.30
C GLU A 47 8.88 -4.74 19.17
N PHE A 48 9.14 -5.78 18.38
CA PHE A 48 10.53 -6.18 18.10
C PHE A 48 11.29 -5.12 17.30
N ALA A 49 10.61 -4.40 16.40
CA ALA A 49 11.21 -3.29 15.68
C ALA A 49 11.59 -2.14 16.61
N VAL A 50 10.74 -1.81 17.60
CA VAL A 50 11.09 -0.89 18.70
C VAL A 50 12.33 -1.36 19.43
N TYR A 51 12.40 -2.64 19.79
CA TYR A 51 13.55 -3.14 20.57
C TYR A 51 14.84 -2.97 19.78
N LYS A 52 14.82 -3.26 18.49
CA LYS A 52 15.95 -2.98 17.59
C LYS A 52 16.26 -1.48 17.52
N TYR A 53 15.24 -0.64 17.42
CA TYR A 53 15.39 0.82 17.41
C TYR A 53 16.04 1.33 18.71
N ALA A 54 15.62 0.83 19.88
CA ALA A 54 16.18 1.19 21.18
C ALA A 54 17.66 0.81 21.30
N ILE A 55 17.99 -0.44 20.96
CA ILE A 55 19.37 -0.93 20.98
C ILE A 55 20.27 -0.11 20.03
N SER A 56 19.79 0.15 18.81
CA SER A 56 20.57 0.92 17.83
C SER A 56 20.69 2.41 18.16
N SER A 57 19.77 2.95 18.94
CA SER A 57 19.80 4.34 19.41
C SER A 57 20.50 4.52 20.76
N GLY A 58 20.94 3.42 21.40
CA GLY A 58 21.73 3.47 22.63
C GLY A 58 20.94 3.71 23.93
N PHE A 59 19.64 3.37 23.96
CA PHE A 59 18.81 3.49 25.18
C PHE A 59 18.21 2.14 25.61
N ARG A 60 17.73 2.04 26.85
CA ARG A 60 17.19 0.78 27.38
C ARG A 60 15.92 0.38 26.63
N VAL A 61 15.71 -0.92 26.48
CA VAL A 61 14.49 -1.45 25.86
C VAL A 61 13.30 -1.25 26.82
N PRO A 62 12.20 -0.59 26.40
CA PRO A 62 11.02 -0.42 27.25
C PRO A 62 10.26 -1.76 27.35
N VAL A 63 10.44 -2.45 28.47
CA VAL A 63 9.77 -3.73 28.78
C VAL A 63 8.32 -3.52 29.24
N GLU A 64 8.01 -2.30 29.65
CA GLU A 64 6.70 -1.83 30.11
C GLU A 64 5.69 -1.73 28.95
N GLY A 65 6.17 -1.86 27.71
CA GLY A 65 5.38 -1.72 26.49
C GLY A 65 5.25 -0.25 26.05
N ILE A 66 4.69 -0.07 24.86
CA ILE A 66 4.50 1.24 24.26
C ILE A 66 3.01 1.54 24.13
N PRO A 67 2.54 2.64 24.70
CA PRO A 67 1.14 3.00 24.74
C PRO A 67 0.67 3.21 23.31
N TYR A 68 -0.47 2.62 23.00
CA TYR A 68 -1.15 2.78 21.73
C TYR A 68 -0.39 2.29 20.48
N LEU A 69 0.87 1.86 20.56
CA LEU A 69 1.60 1.40 19.38
C LEU A 69 1.04 0.08 18.85
N LYS A 70 0.73 -0.88 19.73
CA LYS A 70 0.03 -2.12 19.34
C LYS A 70 -1.29 -1.84 18.60
N PRO A 71 -2.28 -1.12 19.17
CA PRO A 71 -3.54 -0.86 18.47
C PRO A 71 -3.36 0.06 17.26
N THR A 72 -2.46 1.04 17.28
CA THR A 72 -2.21 1.94 16.14
C THR A 72 -1.59 1.18 14.97
N VAL A 73 -0.57 0.36 15.20
CA VAL A 73 0.05 -0.48 14.17
C VAL A 73 -0.95 -1.51 13.66
N THR A 74 -1.77 -2.10 14.53
CA THR A 74 -2.82 -3.05 14.12
C THR A 74 -3.85 -2.36 13.21
N LEU A 75 -4.31 -1.15 13.59
CA LEU A 75 -5.25 -0.37 12.81
C LEU A 75 -4.66 0.07 11.46
N LEU A 76 -3.43 0.59 11.46
CA LEU A 76 -2.73 0.97 10.23
C LEU A 76 -2.50 -0.24 9.32
N SER A 77 -2.13 -1.38 9.90
CA SER A 77 -1.97 -2.64 9.16
C SER A 77 -3.29 -3.10 8.55
N LEU A 78 -4.40 -3.00 9.30
CA LEU A 78 -5.72 -3.32 8.80
C LEU A 78 -6.11 -2.41 7.63
N ILE A 79 -5.89 -1.09 7.76
CA ILE A 79 -6.14 -0.11 6.68
C ILE A 79 -5.27 -0.45 5.46
N ALA A 80 -3.98 -0.72 5.66
CA ALA A 80 -3.06 -1.08 4.58
C ALA A 80 -3.51 -2.37 3.86
N ILE A 81 -3.97 -3.38 4.60
CA ILE A 81 -4.50 -4.63 4.03
C ILE A 81 -5.80 -4.38 3.27
N LEU A 82 -6.69 -3.51 3.77
CA LEU A 82 -7.90 -3.12 3.06
C LEU A 82 -7.58 -2.37 1.76
N VAL A 83 -6.62 -1.45 1.79
CA VAL A 83 -6.13 -0.76 0.58
C VAL A 83 -5.51 -1.75 -0.40
N ALA A 84 -4.69 -2.70 0.07
CA ALA A 84 -4.12 -3.75 -0.76
C ALA A 84 -5.20 -4.67 -1.35
N PHE A 85 -6.25 -4.99 -0.59
CA PHE A 85 -7.40 -5.74 -1.07
C PHE A 85 -8.17 -5.00 -2.17
N VAL A 86 -8.48 -3.73 -1.95
CA VAL A 86 -9.14 -2.88 -2.96
C VAL A 86 -8.26 -2.77 -4.20
N GLY A 87 -6.95 -2.57 -4.04
CA GLY A 87 -5.97 -2.53 -5.13
C GLY A 87 -5.90 -3.85 -5.89
N PHE A 88 -5.92 -4.99 -5.20
CA PHE A 88 -5.99 -6.32 -5.82
C PHE A 88 -7.29 -6.50 -6.60
N VAL A 89 -8.44 -6.17 -6.01
CA VAL A 89 -9.75 -6.28 -6.68
C VAL A 89 -9.80 -5.38 -7.92
N ALA A 90 -9.31 -4.14 -7.81
CA ALA A 90 -9.23 -3.19 -8.93
C ALA A 90 -8.31 -3.71 -10.03
N THR A 91 -7.10 -4.16 -9.69
CA THR A 91 -6.12 -4.69 -10.65
C THR A 91 -6.61 -5.97 -11.31
N TYR A 92 -7.19 -6.90 -10.55
CA TYR A 92 -7.76 -8.14 -11.09
C TYR A 92 -8.95 -7.85 -12.00
N SER A 93 -9.84 -6.95 -11.59
CA SER A 93 -11.00 -6.53 -12.41
C SER A 93 -10.54 -5.85 -13.69
N PHE A 94 -9.57 -4.94 -13.61
CA PHE A 94 -8.96 -4.29 -14.75
C PHE A 94 -8.27 -5.30 -15.67
N ALA A 95 -7.42 -6.18 -15.16
CA ALA A 95 -6.74 -7.19 -15.95
C ALA A 95 -7.73 -8.15 -16.62
N LYS A 96 -8.80 -8.55 -15.94
CA LYS A 96 -9.86 -9.39 -16.50
C LYS A 96 -10.66 -8.62 -17.55
N PHE A 97 -10.97 -7.35 -17.31
CA PHE A 97 -11.64 -6.46 -18.26
C PHE A 97 -10.78 -6.27 -19.51
N SER A 98 -9.49 -5.97 -19.38
CA SER A 98 -8.53 -5.89 -20.48
C SER A 98 -8.42 -7.22 -21.21
N ALA A 99 -8.38 -8.35 -20.50
CA ALA A 99 -8.35 -9.66 -21.13
C ALA A 99 -9.65 -9.95 -21.91
N VAL A 100 -10.81 -9.51 -21.44
CA VAL A 100 -12.09 -9.60 -22.17
C VAL A 100 -12.07 -8.69 -23.39
N PHE A 101 -11.59 -7.45 -23.24
CA PHE A 101 -11.40 -6.49 -24.33
C PHE A 101 -10.51 -7.07 -25.44
N ILE A 102 -9.41 -7.70 -25.04
CA ILE A 102 -8.45 -8.34 -25.94
C ILE A 102 -9.01 -9.63 -26.55
N SER A 103 -9.70 -10.47 -25.79
CA SER A 103 -10.15 -11.79 -26.26
C SER A 103 -11.44 -11.75 -27.08
N ALA A 104 -12.28 -10.74 -26.88
CA ALA A 104 -13.52 -10.55 -27.63
C ALA A 104 -13.71 -9.06 -27.99
N PRO A 105 -12.77 -8.46 -28.75
CA PRO A 105 -12.80 -7.05 -29.12
C PRO A 105 -14.10 -6.71 -29.85
N ASP A 106 -14.57 -7.62 -30.70
CA ASP A 106 -15.78 -7.46 -31.49
C ASP A 106 -17.03 -7.35 -30.59
N LYS A 107 -17.12 -8.15 -29.52
CA LYS A 107 -18.24 -8.08 -28.56
C LYS A 107 -18.21 -6.79 -27.76
N PHE A 108 -17.04 -6.38 -27.29
CA PHE A 108 -16.89 -5.15 -26.51
C PHE A 108 -17.18 -3.90 -27.35
N ILE A 109 -16.59 -3.82 -28.56
CA ILE A 109 -16.86 -2.77 -29.54
C ILE A 109 -18.36 -2.76 -29.88
N SER A 110 -18.99 -3.92 -30.09
CA SER A 110 -20.44 -3.96 -30.34
C SER A 110 -21.27 -3.44 -29.18
N LEU A 111 -20.85 -3.68 -27.93
CA LEU A 111 -21.55 -3.21 -26.73
C LEU A 111 -21.43 -1.68 -26.60
N ILE A 112 -20.24 -1.11 -26.81
CA ILE A 112 -20.03 0.34 -26.87
C ILE A 112 -20.79 0.95 -28.05
N LEU A 113 -20.61 0.44 -29.26
CA LEU A 113 -21.27 0.97 -30.46
C LEU A 113 -22.79 0.87 -30.35
N SER A 114 -23.34 -0.17 -29.69
CA SER A 114 -24.77 -0.27 -29.39
C SER A 114 -25.23 0.81 -28.42
N HIS A 115 -24.42 1.16 -27.42
CA HIS A 115 -24.71 2.25 -26.51
C HIS A 115 -24.71 3.62 -27.22
N PHE A 116 -23.93 3.76 -28.30
CA PHE A 116 -23.86 4.98 -29.12
C PHE A 116 -24.68 4.92 -30.43
N ASN A 117 -25.48 3.88 -30.66
CA ASN A 117 -26.26 3.65 -31.90
C ASN A 117 -25.44 3.67 -33.21
N ILE A 118 -24.15 3.31 -33.18
CA ILE A 118 -23.28 3.30 -34.36
C ILE A 118 -23.31 1.89 -34.97
N LYS A 119 -23.60 1.78 -36.29
CA LYS A 119 -23.59 0.47 -36.97
C LYS A 119 -22.16 -0.08 -37.08
N PRO A 120 -21.91 -1.33 -36.67
CA PRO A 120 -20.58 -1.92 -36.74
C PRO A 120 -20.19 -2.18 -38.20
N SER A 121 -19.08 -1.59 -38.65
CA SER A 121 -18.44 -1.99 -39.90
C SER A 121 -17.68 -3.30 -39.70
N SER A 122 -17.76 -4.20 -40.68
CA SER A 122 -17.21 -5.56 -40.63
C SER A 122 -15.68 -5.55 -40.73
N LEU A 123 -14.99 -5.05 -39.71
CA LEU A 123 -13.55 -5.03 -39.64
C LEU A 123 -13.07 -6.23 -38.83
N SER A 124 -12.33 -7.11 -39.51
CA SER A 124 -11.73 -8.36 -39.02
C SER A 124 -10.64 -8.10 -37.96
N LYS A 125 -11.05 -7.64 -36.77
CA LYS A 125 -10.15 -7.33 -35.65
C LYS A 125 -9.90 -8.55 -34.75
N SER A 126 -10.78 -9.56 -34.76
CA SER A 126 -10.58 -10.81 -34.00
C SER A 126 -9.37 -11.63 -34.42
N ILE A 127 -8.89 -11.51 -35.67
CA ILE A 127 -7.70 -12.24 -36.14
C ILE A 127 -6.43 -11.75 -35.44
N LEU A 128 -6.26 -10.44 -35.31
CA LEU A 128 -5.06 -9.82 -34.71
C LEU A 128 -4.86 -10.22 -33.25
N PHE A 129 -5.95 -10.29 -32.48
CA PHE A 129 -5.87 -10.63 -31.07
C PHE A 129 -5.76 -12.14 -30.79
N ARG A 130 -6.25 -12.98 -31.70
CA ARG A 130 -6.05 -14.44 -31.62
C ARG A 130 -4.57 -14.78 -31.79
N ASP A 131 -3.91 -14.15 -32.75
CA ASP A 131 -2.47 -14.30 -32.98
C ASP A 131 -1.62 -13.83 -31.79
N MET A 132 -2.05 -12.77 -31.08
CA MET A 132 -1.33 -12.30 -29.89
C MET A 132 -1.39 -13.29 -28.72
N ARG A 133 -2.52 -13.99 -28.53
CA ARG A 133 -2.69 -14.96 -27.44
C ARG A 133 -1.95 -16.27 -27.68
N GLU A 134 -1.88 -16.69 -28.95
CA GLU A 134 -1.13 -17.87 -29.40
C GLU A 134 0.35 -17.57 -29.64
N SER A 135 0.76 -16.30 -29.60
CA SER A 135 2.16 -15.91 -29.76
C SER A 135 3.07 -16.63 -28.77
N SER A 136 4.34 -16.87 -29.12
CA SER A 136 5.35 -17.44 -28.23
C SER A 136 5.60 -16.54 -26.99
N THR A 137 6.04 -17.11 -25.87
CA THR A 137 6.37 -16.33 -24.63
C THR A 137 7.35 -15.19 -24.92
N LEU A 138 8.34 -15.44 -25.77
CA LEU A 138 9.34 -14.46 -26.19
C LEU A 138 8.71 -13.25 -26.88
N LYS A 139 7.78 -13.44 -27.83
CA LYS A 139 7.04 -12.34 -28.47
C LYS A 139 6.28 -11.48 -27.46
N ALA A 140 5.61 -12.12 -26.48
CA ALA A 140 4.90 -11.40 -25.44
C ALA A 140 5.86 -10.54 -24.59
N VAL A 141 7.04 -11.06 -24.25
CA VAL A 141 8.09 -10.31 -23.51
C VAL A 141 8.59 -9.11 -24.31
N PHE A 142 8.86 -9.25 -25.62
CA PHE A 142 9.32 -8.13 -26.45
C PHE A 142 8.26 -7.03 -26.57
N ILE A 143 6.99 -7.42 -26.81
CA ILE A 143 5.90 -6.45 -26.93
C ILE A 143 5.68 -5.74 -25.59
N SER A 144 5.60 -6.46 -24.46
CA SER A 144 5.44 -5.84 -23.15
C SER A 144 6.63 -4.96 -22.79
N GLY A 145 7.86 -5.39 -23.10
CA GLY A 145 9.08 -4.59 -22.91
C GLY A 145 9.04 -3.27 -23.67
N PHE A 146 8.74 -3.32 -24.96
CA PHE A 146 8.67 -2.13 -25.80
C PHE A 146 7.55 -1.18 -25.38
N SER A 147 6.34 -1.70 -25.10
CA SER A 147 5.23 -0.88 -24.61
C SER A 147 5.55 -0.21 -23.27
N SER A 148 6.23 -0.92 -22.36
CA SER A 148 6.58 -0.38 -21.05
C SER A 148 7.65 0.69 -21.13
N PHE A 149 8.63 0.52 -22.01
CA PHE A 149 9.64 1.54 -22.29
C PHE A 149 8.98 2.82 -22.80
N LEU A 150 8.07 2.69 -23.77
CA LEU A 150 7.37 3.84 -24.36
C LEU A 150 6.50 4.58 -23.33
N VAL A 151 5.73 3.86 -22.51
CA VAL A 151 4.91 4.47 -21.45
C VAL A 151 5.78 5.15 -20.39
N THR A 152 6.85 4.49 -19.94
CA THR A 152 7.77 5.05 -18.94
C THR A 152 8.43 6.33 -19.46
N TYR A 153 8.88 6.32 -20.71
CA TYR A 153 9.45 7.49 -21.38
C TYR A 153 8.44 8.63 -21.46
N LEU A 154 7.20 8.36 -21.87
CA LEU A 154 6.15 9.38 -21.95
C LEU A 154 5.84 10.01 -20.60
N VAL A 155 5.62 9.21 -19.56
CA VAL A 155 5.34 9.69 -18.19
C VAL A 155 6.50 10.52 -17.66
N PHE A 156 7.73 10.06 -17.86
CA PHE A 156 8.90 10.81 -17.41
C PHE A 156 9.09 12.12 -18.18
N SER A 157 8.84 12.11 -19.50
CA SER A 157 8.93 13.31 -20.33
C SER A 157 7.87 14.35 -19.94
N SER A 158 6.64 13.93 -19.58
CA SER A 158 5.62 14.87 -19.11
C SER A 158 6.00 15.49 -17.77
N LEU A 159 6.51 14.69 -16.83
CA LEU A 159 6.96 15.19 -15.52
C LEU A 159 8.18 16.13 -15.66
N ALA A 160 9.12 15.80 -16.54
CA ALA A 160 10.28 16.65 -16.82
C ALA A 160 9.87 17.99 -17.46
N ASN A 161 8.88 17.97 -18.36
CA ASN A 161 8.34 19.18 -18.98
C ASN A 161 7.61 20.08 -17.98
N ASP A 162 6.88 19.51 -17.01
CA ASP A 162 6.26 20.28 -15.94
C ASP A 162 7.31 20.93 -15.01
N PHE A 163 8.43 20.24 -14.77
CA PHE A 163 9.53 20.76 -13.97
C PHE A 163 10.29 21.90 -14.68
N LEU A 164 10.56 21.76 -15.98
CA LEU A 164 11.26 22.77 -16.79
C LEU A 164 10.35 23.94 -17.18
N GLY A 165 9.07 23.67 -17.47
CA GLY A 165 8.10 24.67 -17.94
C GLY A 165 7.57 25.59 -16.86
N ASN A 166 7.42 25.09 -15.61
CA ASN A 166 6.94 25.90 -14.49
C ASN A 166 8.06 26.58 -13.69
N GLY A 167 9.34 26.34 -14.03
CA GLY A 167 10.50 26.97 -13.38
C GLY A 167 10.59 28.50 -13.53
N LEU A 168 9.72 29.12 -14.34
CA LEU A 168 9.65 30.58 -14.49
C LEU A 168 8.45 31.22 -13.78
N VAL A 169 7.47 30.45 -13.28
CA VAL A 169 6.26 31.01 -12.67
C VAL A 169 6.03 30.37 -11.29
N SER A 170 6.27 31.19 -10.27
CA SER A 170 5.88 31.02 -8.86
C SER A 170 6.77 30.15 -7.96
N THR A 171 7.85 30.79 -7.52
CA THR A 171 8.31 30.76 -6.13
C THR A 171 7.13 30.80 -5.15
N ASN A 172 7.14 29.93 -4.12
CA ASN A 172 6.51 30.05 -2.78
C ASN A 172 5.50 28.97 -2.37
N ILE A 173 5.23 27.93 -3.17
CA ILE A 173 4.56 26.74 -2.65
C ILE A 173 5.64 25.68 -2.37
N THR A 174 6.24 25.77 -1.18
CA THR A 174 7.00 24.67 -0.57
C THR A 174 6.03 23.57 -0.16
N LEU A 175 5.33 22.97 -1.13
CA LEU A 175 4.88 21.60 -0.93
C LEU A 175 6.18 20.82 -0.81
N SER A 176 6.42 20.23 0.36
CA SER A 176 7.50 19.26 0.55
C SER A 176 7.40 18.27 -0.61
N GLN A 177 8.26 18.46 -1.61
CA GLN A 177 8.28 17.64 -2.79
C GLN A 177 8.59 16.25 -2.24
N VAL A 178 7.59 15.38 -2.24
CA VAL A 178 7.82 13.96 -2.11
C VAL A 178 8.58 13.60 -3.39
N THR A 179 9.89 13.79 -3.38
CA THR A 179 10.79 13.26 -4.40
C THR A 179 10.69 11.78 -4.22
N PHE A 180 9.81 11.16 -5.03
CA PHE A 180 9.38 9.79 -4.77
C PHE A 180 10.58 8.84 -4.64
N PHE A 181 11.71 9.12 -5.30
CA PHE A 181 13.04 8.79 -4.77
C PHE A 181 14.08 9.85 -5.20
N ASP A 182 15.19 9.97 -4.45
CA ASP A 182 16.29 10.93 -4.74
C ASP A 182 17.06 10.60 -6.04
N ASN A 183 16.78 9.45 -6.67
CA ASN A 183 17.49 8.96 -7.83
C ASN A 183 16.54 8.70 -9.02
N PRO A 184 16.52 9.59 -10.04
CA PRO A 184 15.58 9.49 -11.14
C PRO A 184 15.74 8.21 -11.99
N ILE A 185 16.94 7.62 -12.01
CA ILE A 185 17.18 6.35 -12.72
C ILE A 185 16.47 5.22 -12.00
N PHE A 186 16.52 5.21 -10.66
CA PHE A 186 15.82 4.21 -9.86
C PHE A 186 14.31 4.29 -10.09
N ASP A 187 13.76 5.50 -10.15
CA ASP A 187 12.33 5.75 -10.39
C ASP A 187 11.89 5.22 -11.74
N MET A 188 12.68 5.47 -12.79
CA MET A 188 12.43 4.93 -14.12
C MET A 188 12.43 3.40 -14.11
N VAL A 189 13.38 2.77 -13.42
CA VAL A 189 13.47 1.30 -13.34
C VAL A 189 12.27 0.71 -12.60
N VAL A 190 11.86 1.34 -11.49
CA VAL A 190 10.67 0.91 -10.72
C VAL A 190 9.41 1.05 -11.56
N LEU A 191 9.20 2.20 -12.20
CA LEU A 191 8.04 2.46 -13.05
C LEU A 191 8.00 1.51 -14.25
N PHE A 192 9.13 1.34 -14.94
CA PHE A 192 9.25 0.40 -16.05
C PHE A 192 8.89 -1.03 -15.62
N SER A 193 9.44 -1.48 -14.49
CA SER A 193 9.20 -2.83 -13.97
C SER A 193 7.72 -3.04 -13.66
N LEU A 194 7.07 -2.04 -13.05
CA LEU A 194 5.64 -2.08 -12.72
C LEU A 194 4.79 -2.17 -13.99
N VAL A 195 5.03 -1.27 -14.95
CA VAL A 195 4.30 -1.23 -16.22
C VAL A 195 4.52 -2.51 -17.04
N PHE A 196 5.75 -3.04 -17.03
CA PHE A 196 6.11 -4.30 -17.67
C PHE A 196 5.33 -5.48 -17.10
N VAL A 197 5.26 -5.61 -15.78
CA VAL A 197 4.50 -6.67 -15.13
C VAL A 197 3.01 -6.57 -15.49
N ILE A 198 2.45 -5.36 -15.57
CA ILE A 198 1.05 -5.13 -15.98
C ILE A 198 0.83 -5.61 -17.42
N TYR A 199 1.62 -5.12 -18.38
CA TYR A 199 1.45 -5.48 -19.80
C TYR A 199 1.71 -6.97 -20.04
N PHE A 200 2.76 -7.52 -19.44
CA PHE A 200 3.08 -8.93 -19.55
C PHE A 200 1.94 -9.81 -19.02
N SER A 201 1.36 -9.43 -17.88
CA SER A 201 0.20 -10.11 -17.28
C SER A 201 -1.04 -10.05 -18.18
N ALA A 202 -1.24 -8.94 -18.91
CA ALA A 202 -2.34 -8.79 -19.86
C ALA A 202 -2.22 -9.74 -21.07
N PHE A 203 -1.00 -9.92 -21.60
CA PHE A 203 -0.75 -10.84 -22.73
C PHE A 203 -0.75 -12.32 -22.30
N ARG A 204 -0.44 -12.61 -21.03
CA ARG A 204 -0.39 -13.97 -20.49
C ARG A 204 -1.28 -14.12 -19.26
N PRO A 205 -2.60 -14.32 -19.43
CA PRO A 205 -3.53 -14.44 -18.31
C PRO A 205 -3.20 -15.55 -17.31
N ALA A 206 -2.53 -16.63 -17.77
CA ALA A 206 -2.08 -17.70 -16.90
C ALA A 206 -1.05 -17.25 -15.86
N TRP A 207 -0.30 -16.18 -16.14
CA TRP A 207 0.74 -15.63 -15.28
C TRP A 207 0.22 -14.64 -14.24
N ILE A 208 -0.99 -14.11 -14.40
CA ILE A 208 -1.61 -13.14 -13.47
C ILE A 208 -1.59 -13.65 -12.02
N LYS A 209 -1.82 -14.96 -11.82
CA LYS A 209 -1.83 -15.55 -10.48
C LYS A 209 -0.45 -15.50 -9.83
N TYR A 210 0.59 -15.79 -10.60
CA TYR A 210 1.97 -15.75 -10.10
C TYR A 210 2.41 -14.33 -9.85
N THR A 211 2.13 -13.39 -10.77
CA THR A 211 2.52 -11.99 -10.60
C THR A 211 1.84 -11.36 -9.38
N ALA A 212 0.55 -11.61 -9.18
CA ALA A 212 -0.18 -11.17 -7.99
C ALA A 212 0.37 -11.80 -6.69
N PHE A 213 0.70 -13.09 -6.71
CA PHE A 213 1.30 -13.75 -5.54
C PHE A 213 2.70 -13.19 -5.23
N THR A 214 3.55 -13.03 -6.24
CA THR A 214 4.90 -12.49 -6.06
C THR A 214 4.89 -11.04 -5.60
N SER A 215 3.98 -10.21 -6.11
CA SER A 215 3.87 -8.81 -5.67
C SER A 215 3.39 -8.70 -4.23
N ALA A 216 2.42 -9.53 -3.83
CA ALA A 216 1.96 -9.60 -2.44
C ALA A 216 3.06 -10.12 -1.49
N LEU A 217 3.84 -11.13 -1.91
CA LEU A 217 4.96 -11.63 -1.10
C LEU A 217 6.06 -10.57 -0.96
N LEU A 218 6.41 -9.90 -2.08
CA LEU A 218 7.42 -8.85 -2.10
C LEU A 218 7.00 -7.67 -1.22
N SER A 219 5.73 -7.26 -1.25
CA SER A 219 5.25 -6.16 -0.41
C SER A 219 5.34 -6.49 1.08
N ILE A 220 5.01 -7.72 1.48
CA ILE A 220 5.19 -8.18 2.87
C ILE A 220 6.67 -8.12 3.28
N VAL A 221 7.57 -8.67 2.46
CA VAL A 221 9.02 -8.65 2.73
C VAL A 221 9.51 -7.20 2.85
N LEU A 222 9.06 -6.32 1.96
CA LEU A 222 9.43 -4.92 1.96
C LEU A 222 8.95 -4.22 3.24
N VAL A 223 7.70 -4.42 3.66
CA VAL A 223 7.20 -3.88 4.94
C VAL A 223 8.07 -4.33 6.13
N LEU A 224 8.47 -5.61 6.16
CA LEU A 224 9.38 -6.12 7.20
C LEU A 224 10.75 -5.43 7.15
N VAL A 225 11.34 -5.30 5.96
CA VAL A 225 12.62 -4.60 5.78
C VAL A 225 12.53 -3.14 6.24
N PHE A 226 11.45 -2.44 5.90
CA PHE A 226 11.22 -1.06 6.32
C PHE A 226 11.08 -0.95 7.84
N MET A 227 10.27 -1.82 8.44
CA MET A 227 10.00 -1.80 9.87
C MET A 227 11.26 -2.11 10.70
N PHE A 228 12.14 -2.98 10.22
CA PHE A 228 13.42 -3.28 10.87
C PHE A 228 14.56 -2.36 10.44
N ASN A 229 14.32 -1.34 9.62
CA ASN A 229 15.31 -0.31 9.30
C ASN A 229 15.22 0.81 10.35
N THR A 230 16.26 0.97 11.19
CA THR A 230 16.26 1.95 12.30
C THR A 230 15.91 3.37 11.86
N ARG A 231 16.41 3.81 10.70
CA ARG A 231 16.16 5.16 10.20
C ARG A 231 14.69 5.32 9.78
N MET A 232 14.20 4.43 8.93
CA MET A 232 12.81 4.47 8.44
C MET A 232 11.81 4.30 9.59
N TYR A 233 12.13 3.44 10.55
CA TYR A 233 11.30 3.21 11.72
C TYR A 233 11.29 4.43 12.66
N GLY A 234 12.45 5.08 12.87
CA GLY A 234 12.53 6.34 13.60
C GLY A 234 11.69 7.44 12.94
N GLU A 235 11.77 7.59 11.62
CA GLU A 235 10.92 8.52 10.86
C GLU A 235 9.42 8.21 11.03
N PHE A 236 9.05 6.93 10.98
CA PHE A 236 7.67 6.49 11.27
C PHE A 236 7.21 6.85 12.69
N LEU A 237 8.05 6.64 13.71
CA LEU A 237 7.76 7.04 15.10
C LEU A 237 7.61 8.55 15.23
N ASN A 238 8.37 9.32 14.46
CA ASN A 238 8.29 10.78 14.44
C ASN A 238 6.97 11.26 13.85
N ILE A 239 6.59 10.73 12.67
CA ILE A 239 5.34 11.05 11.98
C ILE A 239 4.11 10.69 12.82
N THR A 240 4.13 9.51 13.45
CA THR A 240 3.04 9.05 14.32
C THR A 240 3.02 9.75 15.68
N GLY A 241 4.09 10.46 16.04
CA GLY A 241 4.21 11.22 17.27
C GLY A 241 4.60 10.39 18.50
N PHE A 242 4.96 9.11 18.33
CA PHE A 242 5.39 8.22 19.42
C PHE A 242 6.88 8.31 19.76
N GLY A 243 7.68 9.05 18.98
CA GLY A 243 9.12 9.16 19.24
C GLY A 243 9.91 9.64 18.03
N GLY A 244 11.02 8.96 17.72
CA GLY A 244 11.75 9.17 16.47
C GLY A 244 12.58 10.45 16.44
N GLY A 245 12.94 11.00 17.60
CA GLY A 245 13.72 12.23 17.72
C GLY A 245 12.88 13.51 17.61
N ARG A 246 11.58 13.44 17.87
CA ARG A 246 10.67 14.60 17.83
C ARG A 246 11.01 15.58 18.95
N PRO A 247 11.17 16.89 18.69
CA PRO A 247 11.46 17.87 19.73
C PRO A 247 10.25 18.07 20.67
N VAL A 248 10.46 17.87 21.96
CA VAL A 248 9.44 18.00 23.01
C VAL A 248 9.96 18.79 24.21
N ILE A 249 9.04 19.44 24.91
CA ILE A 249 9.26 20.08 26.20
C ILE A 249 8.25 19.49 27.18
N LEU A 250 8.76 18.93 28.28
CA LEU A 250 7.96 18.38 29.38
C LEU A 250 7.81 19.43 30.48
N PHE A 251 6.62 19.50 31.06
CA PHE A 251 6.30 20.38 32.18
C PHE A 251 5.81 19.55 33.36
N ASN A 252 6.21 19.94 34.58
CA ASN A 252 5.67 19.35 35.81
C ASN A 252 4.29 19.95 36.16
N ASP A 253 3.70 19.51 37.27
CA ASP A 253 2.39 19.99 37.76
C ASP A 253 2.33 21.50 38.06
N ASN A 254 3.47 22.15 38.31
CA ASN A 254 3.58 23.60 38.53
C ASN A 254 3.78 24.39 37.22
N ASP A 255 3.61 23.77 36.05
CA ASP A 255 3.90 24.36 34.73
C ASP A 255 5.39 24.79 34.57
N GLU A 256 6.29 24.25 35.40
CA GLU A 256 7.73 24.45 35.30
C GLU A 256 8.33 23.48 34.27
N ILE A 257 9.33 23.95 33.51
CA ILE A 257 10.01 23.10 32.53
C ILE A 257 10.79 22.02 33.27
N GLU A 258 10.37 20.77 33.10
CA GLU A 258 11.04 19.60 33.68
C GLU A 258 12.15 19.09 32.76
N ALA A 259 11.89 19.09 31.44
CA ALA A 259 12.83 18.60 30.44
C ALA A 259 12.61 19.27 29.08
N SER A 260 13.68 19.40 28.31
CA SER A 260 13.61 19.80 26.89
C SER A 260 14.63 19.00 26.10
N GLY A 261 14.20 18.43 24.97
CA GLY A 261 15.08 17.62 24.13
C GLY A 261 14.34 16.93 23.00
N LYS A 262 14.93 15.89 22.45
CA LYS A 262 14.32 15.05 21.42
C LYS A 262 13.77 13.78 22.05
N MET A 263 12.47 13.55 21.90
CA MET A 263 11.83 12.31 22.34
C MET A 263 12.25 11.16 21.42
N LEU A 264 13.00 10.21 21.97
CA LEU A 264 13.35 8.98 21.28
C LEU A 264 12.13 8.07 21.21
N ILE A 265 11.45 7.89 22.33
CA ILE A 265 10.24 7.10 22.42
C ILE A 265 9.40 7.45 23.65
N GLN A 266 8.09 7.31 23.53
CA GLN A 266 7.16 7.32 24.66
C GLN A 266 6.79 5.87 25.01
N SER A 267 7.04 5.45 26.25
CA SER A 267 6.57 4.17 26.81
C SER A 267 5.35 4.37 27.70
N ASN A 268 4.81 3.30 28.29
CA ASN A 268 3.61 3.41 29.13
C ASN A 268 3.91 4.21 30.40
N ASP A 269 5.13 4.06 30.91
CA ASP A 269 5.52 4.58 32.22
C ASP A 269 6.52 5.74 32.13
N TYR A 270 7.23 5.88 31.00
CA TYR A 270 8.30 6.88 30.84
C TYR A 270 8.32 7.56 29.46
N TYR A 271 8.71 8.83 29.45
CA TYR A 271 9.24 9.53 28.28
C TYR A 271 10.76 9.38 28.23
N ILE A 272 11.28 8.83 27.13
CA ILE A 272 12.73 8.70 26.93
C ILE A 272 13.19 9.84 26.01
N ILE A 273 13.93 10.78 26.59
CA ILE A 273 14.39 12.00 25.91
C ILE A 273 15.91 11.99 25.83
N VAL A 274 16.43 12.38 24.68
CA VAL A 274 17.84 12.75 24.51
C VAL A 274 17.97 14.27 24.55
N ASP A 275 18.82 14.77 25.44
CA ASP A 275 19.09 16.20 25.60
C ASP A 275 20.09 16.71 24.53
N ASP A 276 20.43 18.00 24.58
CA ASP A 276 21.39 18.60 23.65
C ASP A 276 22.84 18.11 23.85
N LYS A 277 23.15 17.46 24.97
CA LYS A 277 24.44 16.84 25.30
C LYS A 277 24.52 15.37 24.88
N TYR A 278 23.45 14.84 24.27
CA TYR A 278 23.29 13.42 23.94
C TYR A 278 23.12 12.50 25.16
N ASP A 279 22.78 13.06 26.31
CA ASP A 279 22.43 12.28 27.50
C ASP A 279 20.97 11.80 27.38
N VAL A 280 20.77 10.50 27.56
CA VAL A 280 19.44 9.88 27.54
C VAL A 280 18.88 9.85 28.95
N THR A 281 17.76 10.54 29.15
CA THR A 281 17.06 10.62 30.45
C THR A 281 15.63 10.10 30.33
N GLU A 282 15.19 9.41 31.37
CA GLU A 282 13.83 8.86 31.47
C GLU A 282 13.01 9.67 32.46
N TYR A 283 11.88 10.19 31.99
CA TYR A 283 10.95 10.98 32.81
C TYR A 283 9.66 10.19 33.03
N PRO A 284 9.26 9.89 34.28
CA PRO A 284 8.05 9.12 34.55
C PRO A 284 6.82 9.90 34.08
N VAL A 285 5.89 9.23 33.39
CA VAL A 285 4.68 9.85 32.84
C VAL A 285 3.84 10.52 33.93
N ASN A 286 3.81 9.93 35.14
CA ASN A 286 3.09 10.48 36.29
C ASN A 286 3.65 11.82 36.81
N GLY A 287 4.89 12.17 36.49
CA GLY A 287 5.49 13.46 36.87
C GLY A 287 5.25 14.57 35.85
N VAL A 288 4.76 14.22 34.66
CA VAL A 288 4.61 15.13 33.53
C VAL A 288 3.15 15.54 33.41
N SER A 289 2.86 16.81 33.70
CA SER A 289 1.50 17.37 33.56
C SER A 289 1.16 17.67 32.11
N LYS A 290 2.17 18.08 31.33
CA LYS A 290 1.97 18.62 29.98
C LYS A 290 3.18 18.38 29.10
N VAL A 291 2.90 18.00 27.85
CA VAL A 291 3.90 17.84 26.79
C VAL A 291 3.64 18.87 25.71
N ARG A 292 4.64 19.71 25.40
CA ARG A 292 4.58 20.66 24.29
C ARG A 292 5.47 20.18 23.16
N TYR A 293 4.89 20.04 21.98
CA TYR A 293 5.62 19.74 20.75
C TYR A 293 5.56 20.94 19.81
N LYS A 294 6.65 21.17 19.07
CA LYS A 294 6.65 22.14 17.97
C LYS A 294 5.86 21.53 16.82
N GLN A 295 4.70 22.10 16.50
CA GLN A 295 3.97 21.72 15.31
C GLN A 295 4.69 22.36 14.12
N GLU A 296 5.40 21.54 13.34
CA GLU A 296 5.72 21.95 11.98
C GLU A 296 4.39 22.26 11.28
N LYS A 297 4.34 23.38 10.55
CA LYS A 297 3.13 23.94 9.95
C LYS A 297 2.65 23.03 8.82
N TYR A 298 2.14 21.85 9.15
CA TYR A 298 1.48 20.96 8.21
C TYR A 298 0.07 21.51 7.99
N ILE A 299 -0.16 22.04 6.79
CA ILE A 299 -1.50 22.30 6.27
C ILE A 299 -2.11 20.91 6.08
N TRP A 300 -3.02 20.51 6.96
CA TRP A 300 -3.83 19.31 6.76
C TRP A 300 -4.62 19.50 5.46
N PHE A 301 -4.44 18.59 4.52
CA PHE A 301 -5.24 18.49 3.29
C PHE A 301 -6.67 18.07 3.61
#